data_AF-A0A9D8I190-F1
#
_entry.id   AF-A0A9D8I190-F1
#
_cell.length_a   1.000
_cell.length_b   1.000
_cell.length_c   1.000
_cell.angle_alpha   90.00
_cell.angle_beta   90.00
_cell.angle_gamma   90.00
#
_symmetry.space_group_name_H-M   'P 1'
#
loop_
_entity.id
_entity.type
_entity.pdbx_description
1 polymer ?
#
loop_
_entity_poly.entity_id
_entity_poly.type
_entity_poly.pdbx_seq_one_letter_code
_entity_poly.pdbx_strand_id
1 'polypeptide(L)'
;MNARLSRVAKLDRRRFLSTGAVFAAGSGLGLGLWSGEGAAHAGVHRLDRIRGLLIGSAIGDALGGPIEFQSLDRVQTLPEPTKRWRIGERLDAEGRRQAASRLRLRSYAALRPGTESYGQWNPESQPGTITDDTRHKLVLLYALHQASKRKLAGLEVKDLARAYLEWPRTSAVLGRPGYQELCRDWLEEWQFAARWVLGDRDESRALPPERMWQSLPTCCGQMTLLPLAGLFPGRPEEAYRAAYRLGFFDNGFGKDLNAALVAGLARALEIPAREWGAREAMEQVMRTLREVDPLRFRKIRWSERAVDRWLDLSLRLAREASGQPARLFEALEAEFERTTKWEAQVPFVVVFSCFELADHDPLAALQLTLEWGHDTDSYASVAGAFAGALYGANLFAPTLLQPVVARLHADHGIDLEEESRFLARLAERGARRTWVKR
;
A
#
# COMPACT_ATOMS: atom_id res chain seq x y z
N MET A 1 -31.61 -46.68 8.39
CA MET A 1 -30.61 -47.76 8.36
C MET A 1 -29.95 -47.79 6.99
N ASN A 2 -28.67 -47.41 6.99
CA ASN A 2 -27.66 -47.42 5.92
C ASN A 2 -27.56 -48.77 5.18
N ALA A 3 -26.93 -48.89 4.01
CA ALA A 3 -26.49 -47.97 2.96
C ALA A 3 -25.99 -48.85 1.80
N ARG A 4 -26.25 -48.42 0.56
CA ARG A 4 -25.64 -48.95 -0.66
C ARG A 4 -24.29 -48.24 -0.88
N LEU A 5 -23.29 -48.98 -1.35
CA LEU A 5 -22.17 -48.41 -2.10
C LEU A 5 -21.94 -49.19 -3.40
N SER A 6 -21.64 -48.41 -4.42
CA SER A 6 -21.74 -48.66 -5.85
C SER A 6 -20.41 -49.10 -6.47
N ARG A 7 -20.52 -49.92 -7.52
CA ARG A 7 -19.46 -50.20 -8.51
C ARG A 7 -19.52 -49.13 -9.60
N VAL A 8 -18.37 -48.62 -10.03
CA VAL A 8 -18.21 -47.77 -11.21
C VAL A 8 -17.59 -48.61 -12.33
N ALA A 9 -18.29 -48.70 -13.47
CA ALA A 9 -17.78 -49.22 -14.73
C ALA A 9 -17.81 -48.12 -15.79
N LYS A 10 -16.73 -48.05 -16.58
CA LYS A 10 -16.51 -47.15 -17.72
C LYS A 10 -17.47 -47.44 -18.88
N LEU A 11 -17.82 -46.42 -19.65
CA LEU A 11 -18.25 -46.42 -21.07
C LEU A 11 -18.50 -44.95 -21.48
N ASP A 12 -18.59 -44.55 -22.73
CA ASP A 12 -17.72 -44.62 -23.92
C ASP A 12 -18.23 -43.46 -24.82
N ARG A 13 -17.33 -42.84 -25.59
CA ARG A 13 -17.62 -41.66 -26.43
C ARG A 13 -18.04 -42.12 -27.83
N ARG A 14 -19.33 -41.98 -28.18
CA ARG A 14 -19.89 -41.51 -29.48
C ARG A 14 -21.27 -42.10 -29.80
N ARG A 15 -22.08 -41.27 -30.48
CA ARG A 15 -23.36 -41.50 -31.19
C ARG A 15 -24.64 -41.43 -30.35
N PHE A 16 -25.43 -40.37 -30.55
CA PHE A 16 -26.71 -40.49 -31.27
C PHE A 16 -27.20 -39.13 -31.79
N LEU A 17 -27.68 -39.14 -33.04
CA LEU A 17 -28.30 -38.05 -33.81
C LEU A 17 -29.82 -38.17 -33.74
N SER A 18 -30.52 -37.04 -33.93
CA SER A 18 -31.96 -36.85 -34.29
C SER A 18 -32.98 -37.42 -33.28
N THR A 19 -34.09 -36.76 -32.91
CA THR A 19 -35.10 -36.06 -33.73
C THR A 19 -36.07 -35.30 -32.80
N GLY A 20 -36.72 -34.22 -33.30
CA GLY A 20 -37.98 -33.67 -32.77
C GLY A 20 -37.86 -32.29 -32.10
N ALA A 21 -37.81 -31.18 -32.84
CA ALA A 21 -38.94 -30.42 -33.41
C ALA A 21 -39.63 -29.42 -32.43
N VAL A 22 -39.30 -28.14 -32.66
CA VAL A 22 -40.16 -26.94 -32.67
C VAL A 22 -40.86 -26.51 -31.37
N PHE A 23 -40.29 -25.47 -30.74
CA PHE A 23 -41.03 -24.24 -30.44
C PHE A 23 -40.13 -23.03 -30.70
N ALA A 24 -40.51 -22.23 -31.69
CA ALA A 24 -39.94 -20.93 -31.96
C ALA A 24 -40.55 -19.93 -30.97
N ALA A 25 -39.71 -19.32 -30.14
CA ALA A 25 -39.99 -18.04 -29.50
C ALA A 25 -38.69 -17.24 -29.55
N GLY A 26 -38.70 -16.18 -30.35
CA GLY A 26 -37.55 -15.31 -30.53
C GLY A 26 -37.29 -14.45 -29.29
N SER A 27 -36.02 -14.33 -28.95
CA SER A 27 -35.42 -13.11 -28.40
C SER A 27 -33.92 -13.22 -28.59
N GLY A 28 -33.38 -12.24 -29.31
CA GLY A 28 -32.07 -12.31 -29.96
C GLY A 28 -30.90 -12.59 -29.03
N LEU A 29 -29.94 -13.32 -29.59
CA LEU A 29 -28.54 -13.22 -29.22
C LEU A 29 -28.09 -11.77 -29.42
N GLY A 30 -28.19 -10.97 -28.37
CA GLY A 30 -27.46 -9.73 -28.25
C GLY A 30 -25.97 -10.08 -28.18
N LEU A 31 -25.30 -10.10 -29.33
CA LEU A 31 -23.91 -9.69 -29.41
C LEU A 31 -23.88 -8.26 -28.87
N GLY A 32 -23.71 -8.13 -27.56
CA GLY A 32 -23.52 -6.86 -26.89
C GLY A 32 -22.26 -6.25 -27.46
N LEU A 33 -22.43 -5.36 -28.44
CA LEU A 33 -21.49 -4.28 -28.72
C LEU A 33 -21.23 -3.63 -27.36
N TRP A 34 -20.09 -3.96 -26.76
CA TRP A 34 -19.54 -3.16 -25.67
C TRP A 34 -19.42 -1.74 -26.21
N SER A 35 -20.35 -0.88 -25.81
CA SER A 35 -20.33 0.52 -26.18
C SER A 35 -19.01 1.11 -25.69
N GLY A 36 -18.33 1.88 -26.55
CA GLY A 36 -17.07 2.55 -26.18
C GLY A 36 -17.20 3.43 -24.93
N GLU A 37 -18.42 3.85 -24.60
CA GLU A 37 -18.75 4.62 -23.39
C GLU A 37 -18.57 3.83 -22.09
N GLY A 38 -18.92 2.53 -22.04
CA GLY A 38 -18.78 1.71 -20.82
C GLY A 38 -17.32 1.40 -20.48
N ALA A 39 -16.51 1.11 -21.48
CA ALA A 39 -15.06 0.92 -21.32
C ALA A 39 -14.34 2.23 -20.98
N ALA A 40 -14.75 3.36 -21.60
CA ALA A 40 -14.21 4.67 -21.28
C ALA A 40 -14.57 5.12 -19.85
N HIS A 41 -15.82 4.90 -19.42
CA HIS A 41 -16.26 5.21 -18.05
C HIS A 41 -15.53 4.37 -17.01
N ALA A 42 -15.40 3.06 -17.24
CA ALA A 42 -14.61 2.17 -16.38
C ALA A 42 -13.11 2.59 -16.32
N GLY A 43 -12.55 3.06 -17.44
CA GLY A 43 -11.18 3.59 -17.51
C GLY A 43 -10.98 4.88 -16.71
N VAL A 44 -11.94 5.82 -16.77
CA VAL A 44 -11.92 7.08 -15.99
C VAL A 44 -12.00 6.80 -14.49
N HIS A 45 -12.88 5.90 -14.06
CA HIS A 45 -13.00 5.49 -12.66
C HIS A 45 -11.73 4.80 -12.12
N ARG A 46 -11.07 3.99 -12.95
CA ARG A 46 -9.80 3.35 -12.57
C ARG A 46 -8.66 4.34 -12.43
N LEU A 47 -8.55 5.32 -13.33
CA LEU A 47 -7.52 6.37 -13.23
C LEU A 47 -7.69 7.17 -11.94
N ASP A 48 -8.91 7.56 -11.58
CA ASP A 48 -9.17 8.29 -10.32
C ASP A 48 -8.78 7.47 -9.08
N ARG A 49 -8.99 6.15 -9.09
CA ARG A 49 -8.55 5.27 -8.00
C ARG A 49 -7.05 5.01 -7.96
N ILE A 50 -6.38 4.91 -9.11
CA ILE A 50 -4.90 4.87 -9.17
C ILE A 50 -4.33 6.18 -8.61
N ARG A 51 -4.89 7.33 -9.02
CA ARG A 51 -4.52 8.63 -8.48
C ARG A 51 -4.79 8.68 -6.98
N GLY A 52 -5.95 8.19 -6.54
CA GLY A 52 -6.33 8.04 -5.14
C GLY A 52 -5.30 7.25 -4.35
N LEU A 53 -4.89 6.08 -4.83
CA LEU A 53 -3.85 5.26 -4.21
C LEU A 53 -2.55 6.05 -4.00
N LEU A 54 -2.07 6.73 -5.04
CA LEU A 54 -0.81 7.48 -4.97
C LEU A 54 -0.92 8.69 -4.04
N ILE A 55 -1.95 9.54 -4.22
CA ILE A 55 -2.11 10.76 -3.42
C ILE A 55 -2.48 10.45 -1.98
N GLY A 56 -3.30 9.43 -1.74
CA GLY A 56 -3.71 9.01 -0.41
C GLY A 56 -2.52 8.53 0.39
N SER A 57 -1.62 7.76 -0.23
CA SER A 57 -0.37 7.34 0.41
C SER A 57 0.54 8.54 0.73
N ALA A 58 0.73 9.47 -0.20
CA ALA A 58 1.55 10.67 0.04
C ALA A 58 0.92 11.62 1.08
N ILE A 59 -0.41 11.73 1.12
CA ILE A 59 -1.12 12.46 2.17
C ILE A 59 -0.90 11.80 3.53
N GLY A 60 -1.01 10.47 3.60
CA GLY A 60 -0.77 9.72 4.82
C GLY A 60 0.63 9.95 5.39
N ASP A 61 1.65 9.80 4.54
CA ASP A 61 3.04 10.15 4.85
C ASP A 61 3.14 11.59 5.41
N ALA A 62 2.69 12.60 4.63
CA ALA A 62 2.80 14.01 5.02
C ALA A 62 1.97 14.39 6.27
N LEU A 63 0.95 13.61 6.62
CA LEU A 63 0.19 13.77 7.86
C LEU A 63 0.98 13.28 9.08
N GLY A 64 1.65 12.13 8.93
CA GLY A 64 2.38 11.46 10.01
C GLY A 64 3.76 12.02 10.25
N GLY A 65 4.47 12.43 9.20
CA GLY A 65 5.87 12.83 9.29
C GLY A 65 6.14 13.90 10.38
N PRO A 66 5.41 15.01 10.47
CA PRO A 66 5.66 16.03 11.50
C PRO A 66 5.55 15.55 12.96
N ILE A 67 4.86 14.44 13.22
CA ILE A 67 4.61 13.87 14.57
C ILE A 67 5.24 12.49 14.79
N GLU A 68 5.91 11.96 13.78
CA GLU A 68 6.62 10.68 13.80
C GLU A 68 7.63 10.62 14.96
N PHE A 69 7.59 9.51 15.70
CA PHE A 69 8.40 9.21 16.89
C PHE A 69 8.40 10.28 18.00
N GLN A 70 7.49 11.25 17.94
CA GLN A 70 7.32 12.21 19.03
C GLN A 70 6.52 11.56 20.16
N SER A 71 6.89 11.85 21.41
CA SER A 71 6.06 11.40 22.54
C SER A 71 4.68 12.03 22.46
N LEU A 72 3.66 11.31 22.91
CA LEU A 72 2.30 11.84 22.93
C LEU A 72 2.22 13.17 23.69
N ASP A 73 3.02 13.38 24.74
CA ASP A 73 3.04 14.63 25.49
C ASP A 73 3.58 15.80 24.67
N ARG A 74 4.63 15.57 23.86
CA ARG A 74 5.11 16.60 22.92
C ARG A 74 4.10 16.89 21.82
N VAL A 75 3.42 15.87 21.30
CA VAL A 75 2.37 16.10 20.30
C VAL A 75 1.24 16.97 20.88
N GLN A 76 0.90 16.81 22.17
CA GLN A 76 -0.12 17.63 22.84
C GLN A 76 0.26 19.11 23.00
N THR A 77 1.53 19.51 22.82
CA THR A 77 1.92 20.94 22.89
C THR A 77 1.66 21.70 21.59
N LEU A 78 1.26 21.00 20.52
CA LEU A 78 0.90 21.63 19.26
C LEU A 78 -0.38 22.49 19.43
N PRO A 79 -0.55 23.56 18.64
CA PRO A 79 -1.81 24.33 18.64
C PRO A 79 -3.03 23.45 18.35
N GLU A 80 -2.84 22.45 17.49
CA GLU A 80 -3.89 21.50 17.13
C GLU A 80 -3.37 20.05 17.15
N PRO A 81 -3.27 19.44 18.35
CA PRO A 81 -2.66 18.12 18.52
C PRO A 81 -3.55 16.99 17.99
N THR A 82 -3.01 15.78 17.82
CA THR A 82 -3.86 14.58 17.63
C THR A 82 -4.65 14.29 18.91
N LYS A 83 -5.82 13.64 18.81
CA LYS A 83 -6.64 13.38 19.99
C LYS A 83 -6.00 12.29 20.86
N ARG A 84 -5.86 12.56 22.15
CA ARG A 84 -5.61 11.53 23.17
C ARG A 84 -6.94 10.94 23.64
N TRP A 85 -7.20 9.69 23.29
CA TRP A 85 -8.42 8.99 23.71
C TRP A 85 -8.33 8.54 25.15
N ARG A 86 -9.46 8.61 25.87
CA ARG A 86 -9.57 8.10 27.24
C ARG A 86 -10.36 6.81 27.28
N ILE A 87 -10.04 5.95 28.25
CA ILE A 87 -10.85 4.76 28.53
C ILE A 87 -12.30 5.19 28.78
N GLY A 88 -13.24 4.50 28.14
CA GLY A 88 -14.67 4.83 28.14
C GLY A 88 -15.13 5.67 26.94
N GLU A 89 -14.25 6.45 26.30
CA GLU A 89 -14.61 7.18 25.08
C GLU A 89 -14.80 6.20 23.91
N ARG A 90 -15.92 6.34 23.19
CA ARG A 90 -16.29 5.44 22.09
C ARG A 90 -16.20 6.15 20.74
N LEU A 91 -15.80 5.40 19.73
CA LEU A 91 -15.80 5.81 18.33
C LEU A 91 -17.13 5.42 17.66
N ASP A 92 -18.21 6.01 18.15
CA ASP A 92 -19.52 5.87 17.52
C ASP A 92 -19.62 6.68 16.21
N ALA A 93 -20.80 6.76 15.60
CA ALA A 93 -20.98 7.45 14.32
C ALA A 93 -20.59 8.95 14.37
N GLU A 94 -20.81 9.64 15.49
CA GLU A 94 -20.39 11.03 15.66
C GLU A 94 -18.88 11.10 15.94
N GLY A 95 -18.37 10.22 16.79
CA GLY A 95 -16.93 10.11 17.06
C GLY A 95 -16.10 9.89 15.79
N ARG A 96 -16.62 9.10 14.83
CA ARG A 96 -16.00 8.91 13.51
C ARG A 96 -15.97 10.18 12.67
N ARG A 97 -17.10 10.90 12.58
CA ARG A 97 -17.14 12.19 11.88
C ARG A 97 -16.16 13.19 12.47
N GLN A 98 -16.10 13.26 13.80
CA GLN A 98 -15.15 14.11 14.51
C GLN A 98 -13.69 13.65 14.32
N ALA A 99 -13.44 12.35 14.18
CA ALA A 99 -12.11 11.85 13.85
C ALA A 99 -11.71 12.27 12.44
N ALA A 100 -12.55 12.02 11.44
CA ALA A 100 -12.30 12.45 10.07
C ALA A 100 -12.05 13.96 9.96
N SER A 101 -12.79 14.79 10.71
CA SER A 101 -12.62 16.25 10.70
C SER A 101 -11.33 16.75 11.38
N ARG A 102 -10.59 15.91 12.11
CA ARG A 102 -9.30 16.25 12.73
C ARG A 102 -8.10 16.08 11.80
N LEU A 103 -8.29 15.45 10.63
CA LEU A 103 -7.21 15.29 9.65
C LEU A 103 -6.70 16.66 9.21
N ARG A 104 -5.41 16.90 9.43
CA ARG A 104 -4.74 18.15 9.10
C ARG A 104 -3.25 17.92 8.86
N LEU A 105 -2.74 18.54 7.81
CA LEU A 105 -1.31 18.62 7.57
C LEU A 105 -0.68 19.61 8.55
N ARG A 106 0.57 19.35 8.94
CA ARG A 106 1.30 20.14 9.93
C ARG A 106 2.65 20.57 9.38
N SER A 107 3.15 21.71 9.85
CA SER A 107 4.55 22.07 9.64
C SER A 107 5.43 21.25 10.57
N TYR A 108 6.65 20.98 10.12
CA TYR A 108 7.71 20.35 10.90
C TYR A 108 8.33 21.29 11.95
N ALA A 109 8.14 22.62 11.83
CA ALA A 109 8.81 23.63 12.64
C ALA A 109 8.66 23.45 14.16
N ALA A 110 7.52 22.93 14.63
CA ALA A 110 7.25 22.84 16.06
C ALA A 110 7.93 21.65 16.77
N LEU A 111 8.10 20.52 16.08
CA LEU A 111 8.52 19.25 16.71
C LEU A 111 9.80 18.66 16.09
N ARG A 112 9.99 18.87 14.79
CA ARG A 112 11.07 18.33 13.97
C ARG A 112 11.64 19.43 13.03
N PRO A 113 12.18 20.55 13.56
CA PRO A 113 12.55 21.70 12.72
C PRO A 113 13.78 21.48 11.83
N GLY A 114 14.65 20.51 12.15
CA GLY A 114 15.87 20.22 11.40
C GLY A 114 15.60 19.44 10.12
N THR A 115 16.66 19.13 9.37
CA THR A 115 16.60 18.16 8.27
C THR A 115 16.90 16.76 8.78
N GLU A 116 16.20 15.76 8.26
CA GLU A 116 16.36 14.36 8.66
C GLU A 116 16.36 13.48 7.43
N SER A 117 17.33 12.55 7.31
CA SER A 117 17.52 11.72 6.12
C SER A 117 16.30 10.87 5.78
N TYR A 118 15.65 10.33 6.81
CA TYR A 118 14.41 9.56 6.71
C TYR A 118 13.17 10.48 6.76
N GLY A 119 13.22 11.60 7.47
CA GLY A 119 12.13 12.59 7.49
C GLY A 119 12.16 13.60 6.34
N GLN A 120 12.08 14.87 6.70
CA GLN A 120 12.04 16.05 5.85
C GLN A 120 13.44 16.53 5.47
N TRP A 121 13.67 16.83 4.19
CA TRP A 121 14.98 17.30 3.71
C TRP A 121 15.16 18.81 3.71
N ASN A 122 14.10 19.57 4.04
CA ASN A 122 14.19 21.02 4.23
C ASN A 122 13.91 21.36 5.70
N PRO A 123 14.65 22.33 6.28
CA PRO A 123 14.36 22.81 7.63
C PRO A 123 12.97 23.47 7.68
N GLU A 124 12.31 23.37 8.83
CA GLU A 124 11.00 23.98 9.10
C GLU A 124 9.97 23.70 7.99
N SER A 125 10.03 22.48 7.43
CA SER A 125 9.21 22.09 6.28
C SER A 125 7.72 22.39 6.46
N GLN A 126 7.10 22.85 5.37
CA GLN A 126 5.70 23.28 5.36
C GLN A 126 4.73 22.09 5.40
N PRO A 127 3.44 22.33 5.75
CA PRO A 127 2.40 21.32 5.63
C PRO A 127 2.38 20.69 4.23
N GLY A 128 2.33 19.36 4.18
CA GLY A 128 2.31 18.59 2.93
C GLY A 128 3.69 18.08 2.48
N THR A 129 4.77 18.40 3.18
CA THR A 129 6.08 17.80 2.93
C THR A 129 6.08 16.31 3.30
N ILE A 130 6.63 15.49 2.40
CA ILE A 130 6.73 14.03 2.53
C ILE A 130 8.02 13.59 3.26
N THR A 131 8.04 12.35 3.76
CA THR A 131 9.21 11.64 4.29
C THR A 131 9.81 10.69 3.24
N ASP A 132 10.68 9.77 3.67
CA ASP A 132 11.27 8.75 2.82
C ASP A 132 10.24 7.75 2.30
N ASP A 133 9.13 7.59 3.01
CA ASP A 133 8.02 6.73 2.67
C ASP A 133 7.56 6.96 1.22
N THR A 134 7.27 8.22 0.86
CA THR A 134 6.93 8.58 -0.52
C THR A 134 8.17 8.66 -1.41
N ARG A 135 9.35 9.07 -0.92
CA ARG A 135 10.56 9.12 -1.76
C ARG A 135 10.95 7.74 -2.29
N HIS A 136 10.75 6.66 -1.53
CA HIS A 136 10.93 5.29 -2.02
C HIS A 136 9.96 4.94 -3.16
N LYS A 137 8.71 5.40 -3.10
CA LYS A 137 7.74 5.27 -4.22
C LYS A 137 8.26 5.99 -5.46
N LEU A 138 8.90 7.15 -5.30
CA LEU A 138 9.51 7.87 -6.42
C LEU A 138 10.67 7.11 -7.07
N VAL A 139 11.48 6.37 -6.29
CA VAL A 139 12.51 5.46 -6.84
C VAL A 139 11.88 4.36 -7.71
N LEU A 140 10.77 3.76 -7.25
CA LEU A 140 10.02 2.78 -8.04
C LEU A 140 9.47 3.40 -9.34
N LEU A 141 8.84 4.58 -9.27
CA LEU A 141 8.33 5.28 -10.45
C LEU A 141 9.45 5.61 -11.44
N TYR A 142 10.61 6.05 -10.93
CA TYR A 142 11.80 6.25 -11.75
C TYR A 142 12.24 4.96 -12.45
N ALA A 143 12.28 3.83 -11.73
CA ALA A 143 12.61 2.53 -12.32
C ALA A 143 11.64 2.14 -13.45
N LEU A 144 10.33 2.36 -13.25
CA LEU A 144 9.31 2.13 -14.28
C LEU A 144 9.48 3.04 -15.50
N HIS A 145 9.80 4.33 -15.30
CA HIS A 145 10.13 5.25 -16.40
C HIS A 145 11.35 4.79 -17.18
N GLN A 146 12.42 4.37 -16.51
CA GLN A 146 13.63 3.85 -17.17
C GLN A 146 13.34 2.58 -17.96
N ALA A 147 12.56 1.65 -17.38
CA ALA A 147 12.12 0.44 -18.06
C ALA A 147 11.28 0.75 -19.31
N SER A 148 10.34 1.70 -19.22
CA SER A 148 9.52 2.17 -20.33
C SER A 148 10.36 2.81 -21.45
N LYS A 149 11.33 3.68 -21.10
CA LYS A 149 12.26 4.29 -22.06
C LYS A 149 13.10 3.25 -22.79
N ARG A 150 13.55 2.21 -22.07
CA ARG A 150 14.29 1.06 -22.62
C ARG A 150 13.40 0.04 -23.33
N LYS A 151 12.08 0.26 -23.37
CA LYS A 151 11.08 -0.65 -23.95
C LYS A 151 11.17 -2.07 -23.38
N LEU A 152 11.50 -2.20 -22.09
CA LEU A 152 11.55 -3.49 -21.43
C LEU A 152 10.15 -4.10 -21.39
N ALA A 153 10.11 -5.44 -21.47
CA ALA A 153 8.86 -6.18 -21.36
C ALA A 153 8.26 -6.14 -19.95
N GLY A 154 9.03 -5.69 -18.96
CA GLY A 154 8.67 -5.65 -17.56
C GLY A 154 9.79 -5.08 -16.70
N LEU A 155 9.52 -4.90 -15.40
CA LEU A 155 10.53 -4.50 -14.42
C LEU A 155 11.10 -5.73 -13.72
N GLU A 156 12.43 -5.91 -13.74
CA GLU A 156 13.11 -6.96 -12.98
C GLU A 156 13.77 -6.37 -11.72
N VAL A 157 14.11 -7.22 -10.74
CA VAL A 157 14.74 -6.79 -9.48
C VAL A 157 16.04 -6.00 -9.70
N LYS A 158 16.81 -6.35 -10.73
CA LYS A 158 18.02 -5.64 -11.13
C LYS A 158 17.75 -4.23 -11.64
N ASP A 159 16.59 -3.98 -12.24
CA ASP A 159 16.22 -2.65 -12.70
C ASP A 159 15.85 -1.73 -11.52
N LEU A 160 15.12 -2.25 -10.53
CA LEU A 160 14.85 -1.52 -9.29
C LEU A 160 16.14 -1.28 -8.49
N ALA A 161 17.00 -2.28 -8.34
CA ALA A 161 18.31 -2.12 -7.69
C ALA A 161 19.16 -1.05 -8.41
N ARG A 162 19.16 -1.04 -9.74
CA ARG A 162 19.86 0.00 -10.51
C ARG A 162 19.27 1.40 -10.25
N ALA A 163 17.96 1.52 -10.14
CA ALA A 163 17.30 2.78 -9.82
C ALA A 163 17.77 3.35 -8.47
N TYR A 164 17.96 2.52 -7.43
CA TYR A 164 18.51 2.96 -6.15
C TYR A 164 19.95 3.51 -6.25
N LEU A 165 20.77 3.00 -7.17
CA LEU A 165 22.12 3.52 -7.42
C LEU A 165 22.12 4.76 -8.31
N GLU A 166 21.14 4.90 -9.21
CA GLU A 166 20.99 6.04 -10.12
C GLU A 166 20.31 7.23 -9.43
N TRP A 167 19.45 7.00 -8.43
CA TRP A 167 18.63 8.02 -7.76
C TRP A 167 19.41 9.26 -7.27
N PRO A 168 20.59 9.14 -6.62
CA PRO A 168 21.36 10.30 -6.16
C PRO A 168 21.81 11.25 -7.28
N ARG A 169 21.74 10.82 -8.55
CA ARG A 169 22.12 11.58 -9.74
C ARG A 169 20.93 12.20 -10.46
N THR A 170 19.73 12.08 -9.90
CA THR A 170 18.51 12.66 -10.48
C THR A 170 18.36 14.14 -10.07
N SER A 171 17.53 14.88 -10.81
CA SER A 171 17.17 16.26 -10.47
C SER A 171 16.39 16.39 -9.16
N ALA A 172 15.87 15.29 -8.61
CA ALA A 172 15.24 15.28 -7.29
C ALA A 172 16.25 15.45 -6.15
N VAL A 173 17.55 15.18 -6.41
CA VAL A 173 18.64 15.27 -5.43
C VAL A 173 19.65 16.35 -5.82
N LEU A 174 20.02 16.43 -7.10
CA LEU A 174 21.01 17.38 -7.59
C LEU A 174 20.49 18.83 -7.56
N GLY A 175 21.40 19.78 -7.33
CA GLY A 175 21.09 21.21 -7.38
C GLY A 175 20.46 21.79 -6.11
N ARG A 176 20.25 20.97 -5.06
CA ARG A 176 19.74 21.40 -3.77
C ARG A 176 20.81 21.26 -2.68
N PRO A 177 21.11 22.31 -1.90
CA PRO A 177 22.08 22.23 -0.81
C PRO A 177 21.69 21.14 0.20
N GLY A 178 22.67 20.34 0.64
CA GLY A 178 22.49 19.30 1.67
C GLY A 178 21.84 17.98 1.21
N TYR A 179 21.07 17.99 0.11
CA TYR A 179 20.30 16.80 -0.32
C TYR A 179 21.18 15.59 -0.65
N GLN A 180 22.38 15.79 -1.17
CA GLN A 180 23.27 14.67 -1.52
C GLN A 180 23.78 13.92 -0.29
N GLU A 181 23.96 14.60 0.84
CA GLU A 181 24.40 13.99 2.10
C GLU A 181 23.23 13.23 2.74
N LEU A 182 22.07 13.88 2.88
CA LEU A 182 20.83 13.27 3.38
C LEU A 182 20.43 12.03 2.55
N CYS A 183 20.54 12.12 1.22
CA CYS A 183 20.24 11.00 0.32
C CYS A 183 21.25 9.85 0.45
N ARG A 184 22.52 10.13 0.74
CA ARG A 184 23.55 9.11 0.97
C ARG A 184 23.27 8.34 2.25
N ASP A 185 22.97 9.07 3.33
CA ASP A 185 22.64 8.49 4.64
C ASP A 185 21.35 7.67 4.57
N TRP A 186 20.30 8.23 3.96
CA TRP A 186 19.02 7.55 3.75
C TRP A 186 19.16 6.24 2.95
N LEU A 187 19.90 6.25 1.83
CA LEU A 187 19.96 5.10 0.93
C LEU A 187 21.09 4.12 1.24
N GLU A 188 21.88 4.30 2.30
CA GLU A 188 23.10 3.52 2.54
C GLU A 188 22.85 2.01 2.48
N GLU A 189 21.96 1.50 3.33
CA GLU A 189 21.61 0.08 3.41
C GLU A 189 20.99 -0.44 2.09
N TRP A 190 20.12 0.37 1.46
CA TRP A 190 19.54 0.03 0.15
C TRP A 190 20.59 -0.08 -0.95
N GLN A 191 21.61 0.78 -0.94
CA GLN A 191 22.66 0.77 -1.96
C GLN A 191 23.64 -0.38 -1.76
N PHE A 192 23.96 -0.75 -0.51
CA PHE A 192 24.71 -1.98 -0.25
C PHE A 192 23.99 -3.20 -0.82
N ALA A 193 22.70 -3.35 -0.52
CA ALA A 193 21.87 -4.44 -1.03
C ALA A 193 21.70 -4.38 -2.56
N ALA A 194 21.52 -3.18 -3.13
CA ALA A 194 21.38 -3.01 -4.58
C ALA A 194 22.64 -3.41 -5.35
N ARG A 195 23.84 -3.04 -4.88
CA ARG A 195 25.11 -3.48 -5.50
C ARG A 195 25.24 -5.01 -5.44
N TRP A 196 24.84 -5.64 -4.33
CA TRP A 196 24.81 -7.10 -4.22
C TRP A 196 23.84 -7.74 -5.21
N VAL A 197 22.61 -7.23 -5.34
CA VAL A 197 21.63 -7.71 -6.34
C VAL A 197 22.17 -7.61 -7.77
N LEU A 198 22.98 -6.58 -8.05
CA LEU A 198 23.61 -6.37 -9.35
C LEU A 198 24.85 -7.23 -9.60
N GLY A 199 25.31 -7.98 -8.59
CA GLY A 199 26.40 -8.94 -8.72
C GLY A 199 27.74 -8.49 -8.14
N ASP A 200 27.82 -7.29 -7.53
CA ASP A 200 29.02 -6.88 -6.80
C ASP A 200 29.15 -7.72 -5.52
N ARG A 201 30.37 -8.17 -5.22
CA ARG A 201 30.70 -9.02 -4.07
C ARG A 201 31.86 -8.46 -3.24
N ASP A 202 32.24 -7.21 -3.50
CA ASP A 202 33.14 -6.46 -2.63
C ASP A 202 32.39 -6.05 -1.35
N GLU A 203 32.63 -6.77 -0.26
CA GLU A 203 31.94 -6.61 1.03
C GLU A 203 32.15 -5.21 1.66
N SER A 204 33.13 -4.43 1.20
CA SER A 204 33.30 -3.04 1.64
C SER A 204 32.19 -2.10 1.14
N ARG A 205 31.46 -2.49 0.09
CA ARG A 205 30.47 -1.64 -0.57
C ARG A 205 29.23 -2.35 -1.10
N ALA A 206 29.17 -3.68 -1.02
CA ALA A 206 28.05 -4.50 -1.44
C ALA A 206 27.81 -5.60 -0.39
N LEU A 207 26.64 -5.58 0.23
CA LEU A 207 26.29 -6.50 1.32
C LEU A 207 25.01 -7.27 0.98
N PRO A 208 24.85 -8.53 1.43
CA PRO A 208 23.65 -9.31 1.17
C PRO A 208 22.37 -8.60 1.63
N PRO A 209 21.31 -8.53 0.81
CA PRO A 209 20.05 -7.91 1.21
C PRO A 209 19.42 -8.56 2.46
N GLU A 210 19.67 -9.86 2.66
CA GLU A 210 19.19 -10.61 3.81
C GLU A 210 19.75 -10.07 5.14
N ARG A 211 20.90 -9.37 5.12
CA ARG A 211 21.50 -8.71 6.30
C ARG A 211 20.80 -7.40 6.66
N MET A 212 20.23 -6.72 5.67
CA MET A 212 19.71 -5.36 5.80
C MET A 212 18.83 -5.24 7.05
N TRP A 213 19.12 -4.24 7.88
CA TRP A 213 18.45 -4.02 9.17
C TRP A 213 18.43 -5.25 10.09
N GLN A 214 19.53 -6.00 10.15
CA GLN A 214 19.65 -7.23 10.94
C GLN A 214 18.60 -8.30 10.57
N SER A 215 18.26 -8.40 9.28
CA SER A 215 17.25 -9.32 8.76
C SER A 215 15.82 -9.06 9.27
N LEU A 216 15.56 -7.90 9.88
CA LEU A 216 14.23 -7.56 10.37
C LEU A 216 13.20 -7.52 9.23
N PRO A 217 11.98 -8.01 9.44
CA PRO A 217 10.91 -7.93 8.46
C PRO A 217 10.36 -6.51 8.40
N THR A 218 11.01 -5.61 7.65
CA THR A 218 10.73 -4.17 7.67
C THR A 218 9.52 -3.76 6.83
N CYS A 219 8.97 -2.56 7.10
CA CYS A 219 7.94 -1.93 6.29
C CYS A 219 8.45 -1.40 4.93
N CYS A 220 9.70 -1.65 4.51
CA CYS A 220 10.29 -1.10 3.28
C CYS A 220 9.46 -1.36 2.02
N GLY A 221 8.84 -2.55 1.90
CA GLY A 221 7.91 -2.87 0.81
C GLY A 221 6.60 -2.08 0.88
N GLN A 222 6.15 -1.69 2.06
CA GLN A 222 4.99 -0.82 2.27
C GLN A 222 5.31 0.62 1.89
N MET A 223 6.55 1.06 2.13
CA MET A 223 7.03 2.35 1.64
C MET A 223 7.17 2.36 0.12
N THR A 224 7.70 1.30 -0.48
CA THR A 224 8.14 1.34 -1.88
C THR A 224 7.11 0.79 -2.88
N LEU A 225 6.44 -0.32 -2.57
CA LEU A 225 5.84 -1.21 -3.57
C LEU A 225 4.34 -1.01 -3.79
N LEU A 226 3.64 -0.24 -2.95
CA LEU A 226 2.19 0.00 -3.09
C LEU A 226 1.78 0.50 -4.49
N PRO A 227 2.53 1.40 -5.16
CA PRO A 227 2.22 1.84 -6.53
C PRO A 227 2.14 0.72 -7.58
N LEU A 228 2.79 -0.44 -7.34
CA LEU A 228 2.71 -1.59 -8.25
C LEU A 228 1.27 -2.07 -8.46
N ALA A 229 0.40 -1.91 -7.45
CA ALA A 229 -1.01 -2.26 -7.59
C ALA A 229 -1.67 -1.55 -8.78
N GLY A 230 -1.26 -0.31 -9.08
CA GLY A 230 -1.73 0.47 -10.23
C GLY A 230 -1.41 -0.15 -11.58
N LEU A 231 -0.43 -1.06 -11.67
CA LEU A 231 -0.11 -1.83 -12.87
C LEU A 231 -0.99 -3.08 -13.03
N PHE A 232 -1.54 -3.60 -11.92
CA PHE A 232 -2.32 -4.84 -11.86
C PHE A 232 -3.76 -4.67 -11.34
N PRO A 233 -4.55 -3.64 -11.71
CA PRO A 233 -5.94 -3.52 -11.26
C PRO A 233 -6.73 -4.81 -11.57
N GLY A 234 -7.35 -5.40 -10.55
CA GLY A 234 -8.10 -6.65 -10.66
C GLY A 234 -7.26 -7.92 -10.83
N ARG A 235 -5.93 -7.82 -10.79
CA ARG A 235 -4.98 -8.93 -11.01
C ARG A 235 -4.09 -9.15 -9.78
N PRO A 236 -4.67 -9.49 -8.62
CA PRO A 236 -3.97 -9.46 -7.34
C PRO A 236 -2.83 -10.49 -7.22
N GLU A 237 -2.94 -11.66 -7.86
CA GLU A 237 -1.83 -12.63 -7.88
C GLU A 237 -0.61 -12.11 -8.65
N GLU A 238 -0.81 -11.42 -9.77
CA GLU A 238 0.29 -10.79 -10.51
C GLU A 238 0.93 -9.66 -9.70
N ALA A 239 0.10 -8.87 -9.02
CA ALA A 239 0.55 -7.79 -8.13
C ALA A 239 1.41 -8.34 -6.97
N TYR A 240 0.96 -9.42 -6.32
CA TYR A 240 1.73 -10.12 -5.29
C TYR A 240 3.09 -10.56 -5.84
N ARG A 241 3.11 -11.27 -6.98
CA ARG A 241 4.35 -11.81 -7.56
C ARG A 241 5.31 -10.69 -7.96
N ALA A 242 4.79 -9.58 -8.47
CA ALA A 242 5.59 -8.40 -8.80
C ALA A 242 6.27 -7.83 -7.55
N ALA A 243 5.49 -7.55 -6.51
CA ALA A 243 5.99 -7.02 -5.24
C ALA A 243 7.01 -7.97 -4.60
N TYR A 244 6.69 -9.26 -4.49
CA TYR A 244 7.59 -10.26 -3.90
C TYR A 244 8.93 -10.36 -4.65
N ARG A 245 8.92 -10.29 -5.98
CA ARG A 245 10.17 -10.36 -6.78
C ARG A 245 11.01 -9.10 -6.67
N LEU A 246 10.37 -7.93 -6.59
CA LEU A 246 11.04 -6.64 -6.60
C LEU A 246 11.54 -6.22 -5.21
N GLY A 247 10.86 -6.63 -4.13
CA GLY A 247 11.24 -6.34 -2.74
C GLY A 247 12.50 -7.08 -2.31
N PHE A 248 13.67 -6.69 -2.83
CA PHE A 248 14.97 -7.23 -2.42
C PHE A 248 15.37 -6.75 -1.02
N PHE A 249 14.83 -5.63 -0.55
CA PHE A 249 15.01 -5.06 0.78
C PHE A 249 14.04 -5.65 1.83
N ASP A 250 13.07 -6.48 1.42
CA ASP A 250 12.12 -7.13 2.33
C ASP A 250 12.66 -8.48 2.78
N ASN A 251 12.72 -8.69 4.11
CA ASN A 251 13.28 -9.88 4.73
C ASN A 251 12.22 -10.73 5.46
N GLY A 252 12.56 -12.00 5.67
CA GLY A 252 11.73 -12.96 6.42
C GLY A 252 10.28 -13.03 5.94
N PHE A 253 9.35 -13.00 6.90
CA PHE A 253 7.92 -12.98 6.60
C PHE A 253 7.42 -11.63 6.06
N GLY A 254 8.18 -10.54 6.24
CA GLY A 254 7.82 -9.21 5.74
C GLY A 254 7.65 -9.19 4.22
N LYS A 255 8.40 -10.03 3.51
CA LYS A 255 8.30 -10.19 2.06
C LYS A 255 6.94 -10.71 1.59
N ASP A 256 6.35 -11.67 2.30
CA ASP A 256 4.98 -12.16 2.03
C ASP A 256 3.95 -11.12 2.41
N LEU A 257 4.11 -10.49 3.58
CA LEU A 257 3.17 -9.50 4.11
C LEU A 257 3.06 -8.27 3.21
N ASN A 258 4.19 -7.71 2.79
CA ASN A 258 4.26 -6.54 1.91
C ASN A 258 3.72 -6.87 0.51
N ALA A 259 4.00 -8.06 -0.02
CA ALA A 259 3.43 -8.51 -1.29
C ALA A 259 1.91 -8.71 -1.22
N ALA A 260 1.39 -9.22 -0.10
CA ALA A 260 -0.04 -9.35 0.11
C ALA A 260 -0.75 -7.98 0.12
N LEU A 261 -0.18 -6.95 0.76
CA LEU A 261 -0.73 -5.59 0.74
C LEU A 261 -0.93 -5.06 -0.69
N VAL A 262 0.07 -5.24 -1.56
CA VAL A 262 -0.02 -4.84 -2.97
C VAL A 262 -1.12 -5.62 -3.71
N ALA A 263 -1.32 -6.91 -3.39
CA ALA A 263 -2.43 -7.71 -3.91
C ALA A 263 -3.80 -7.19 -3.44
N GLY A 264 -3.92 -6.81 -2.17
CA GLY A 264 -5.12 -6.18 -1.61
C GLY A 264 -5.45 -4.86 -2.30
N LEU A 265 -4.45 -4.01 -2.52
CA LEU A 265 -4.62 -2.74 -3.25
C LEU A 265 -5.03 -2.98 -4.71
N ALA A 266 -4.44 -3.97 -5.38
CA ALA A 266 -4.82 -4.35 -6.74
C ALA A 266 -6.30 -4.78 -6.83
N ARG A 267 -6.82 -5.43 -5.78
CA ARG A 267 -8.26 -5.70 -5.65
C ARG A 267 -9.04 -4.40 -5.40
N ALA A 268 -8.63 -3.58 -4.44
CA ALA A 268 -9.30 -2.34 -4.06
C ALA A 268 -9.58 -1.43 -5.26
N LEU A 269 -8.64 -1.36 -6.22
CA LEU A 269 -8.77 -0.59 -7.45
C LEU A 269 -9.92 -1.03 -8.38
N GLU A 270 -10.62 -2.14 -8.12
CA GLU A 270 -11.77 -2.60 -8.91
C GLU A 270 -13.08 -2.70 -8.11
N ILE A 271 -13.06 -2.38 -6.81
CA ILE A 271 -14.23 -2.50 -5.92
C ILE A 271 -14.52 -1.15 -5.23
N PRO A 272 -14.98 -0.14 -5.98
CA PRO A 272 -15.20 1.19 -5.42
C PRO A 272 -16.16 1.13 -4.22
N ALA A 273 -15.71 1.61 -3.06
CA ALA A 273 -16.45 1.51 -1.81
C ALA A 273 -17.77 2.30 -1.82
N ARG A 274 -17.92 3.29 -2.71
CA ARG A 274 -19.18 4.01 -2.91
C ARG A 274 -20.27 3.15 -3.56
N GLU A 275 -19.90 2.10 -4.27
CA GLU A 275 -20.82 1.17 -4.95
C GLU A 275 -20.99 -0.13 -4.14
N TRP A 276 -19.89 -0.65 -3.58
CA TRP A 276 -19.89 -1.89 -2.80
C TRP A 276 -20.26 -1.68 -1.32
N GLY A 277 -20.16 -0.45 -0.81
CA GLY A 277 -20.18 -0.19 0.61
C GLY A 277 -18.80 -0.39 1.26
N ALA A 278 -18.48 0.45 2.25
CA ALA A 278 -17.16 0.50 2.88
C ALA A 278 -16.74 -0.85 3.50
N ARG A 279 -17.66 -1.47 4.25
CA ARG A 279 -17.45 -2.77 4.92
C ARG A 279 -17.20 -3.89 3.93
N GLU A 280 -18.11 -4.07 2.98
CA GLU A 280 -17.98 -5.15 1.99
C GLU A 280 -16.69 -5.00 1.17
N ALA A 281 -16.36 -3.77 0.75
CA ALA A 281 -15.14 -3.52 -0.02
C ALA A 281 -13.88 -3.87 0.80
N MET A 282 -13.80 -3.46 2.07
CA MET A 282 -12.66 -3.79 2.93
C MET A 282 -12.60 -5.29 3.27
N GLU A 283 -13.73 -5.96 3.47
CA GLU A 283 -13.78 -7.41 3.66
C GLU A 283 -13.26 -8.18 2.43
N GLN A 284 -13.56 -7.71 1.21
CA GLN A 284 -13.02 -8.27 -0.03
C GLN A 284 -11.51 -8.03 -0.18
N VAL A 285 -11.01 -6.87 0.25
CA VAL A 285 -9.57 -6.60 0.37
C VAL A 285 -8.93 -7.62 1.31
N MET A 286 -9.42 -7.72 2.54
CA MET A 286 -8.90 -8.63 3.57
C MET A 286 -8.94 -10.10 3.13
N ARG A 287 -10.02 -10.52 2.45
CA ARG A 287 -10.11 -11.84 1.82
C ARG A 287 -9.01 -12.04 0.78
N THR A 288 -8.77 -11.04 -0.07
CA THR A 288 -7.71 -11.10 -1.09
C THR A 288 -6.32 -11.25 -0.46
N LEU A 289 -6.03 -10.51 0.63
CA LEU A 289 -4.75 -10.65 1.37
C LEU A 289 -4.53 -12.11 1.80
N ARG A 290 -5.57 -12.76 2.33
CA ARG A 290 -5.51 -14.16 2.77
C ARG A 290 -5.43 -15.14 1.61
N GLU A 291 -6.27 -15.01 0.60
CA GLU A 291 -6.43 -16.04 -0.44
C GLU A 291 -5.31 -16.02 -1.48
N VAL A 292 -4.71 -14.86 -1.75
CA VAL A 292 -3.58 -14.73 -2.66
C VAL A 292 -2.31 -15.20 -1.97
N ASP A 293 -1.99 -16.47 -2.20
CA ASP A 293 -0.78 -17.16 -1.70
C ASP A 293 -0.09 -17.96 -2.81
N PRO A 294 0.40 -17.30 -3.87
CA PRO A 294 1.00 -17.99 -5.02
C PRO A 294 2.29 -18.76 -4.70
N LEU A 295 2.94 -18.44 -3.58
CA LEU A 295 4.16 -19.09 -3.09
C LEU A 295 3.89 -20.11 -1.98
N ARG A 296 2.61 -20.32 -1.65
CA ARG A 296 2.13 -21.39 -0.76
C ARG A 296 2.66 -21.28 0.67
N PHE A 297 2.82 -20.07 1.20
CA PHE A 297 3.20 -19.81 2.59
C PHE A 297 2.28 -20.53 3.58
N ARG A 298 0.96 -20.59 3.33
CA ARG A 298 0.01 -21.33 4.19
C ARG A 298 0.26 -22.84 4.21
N LYS A 299 0.95 -23.38 3.21
CA LYS A 299 1.26 -24.81 3.11
C LYS A 299 2.63 -25.15 3.68
N ILE A 300 3.37 -24.18 4.20
CA ILE A 300 4.62 -24.44 4.92
C ILE A 300 4.26 -25.13 6.25
N ARG A 301 4.87 -26.30 6.49
CA ARG A 301 4.60 -27.09 7.69
C ARG A 301 5.16 -26.39 8.92
N TRP A 302 4.48 -26.55 10.05
CA TRP A 302 4.89 -26.07 11.38
C TRP A 302 4.94 -24.54 11.53
N SER A 303 4.37 -23.79 10.60
CA SER A 303 4.27 -22.33 10.67
C SER A 303 2.89 -21.86 10.25
N GLU A 304 2.38 -20.84 10.91
CA GLU A 304 1.26 -20.04 10.42
C GLU A 304 1.77 -19.00 9.42
N ARG A 305 1.01 -18.73 8.35
CA ARG A 305 1.34 -17.65 7.43
C ARG A 305 1.19 -16.31 8.16
N ALA A 306 2.23 -15.45 8.10
CA ALA A 306 2.24 -14.18 8.81
C ALA A 306 1.07 -13.25 8.44
N VAL A 307 0.64 -13.24 7.17
CA VAL A 307 -0.55 -12.49 6.73
C VAL A 307 -1.80 -12.92 7.50
N ASP A 308 -2.02 -14.24 7.64
CA ASP A 308 -3.18 -14.78 8.36
C ASP A 308 -3.09 -14.38 9.84
N ARG A 309 -1.94 -14.66 10.49
CA ARG A 309 -1.66 -14.35 11.91
C ARG A 309 -1.93 -12.88 12.24
N TRP A 310 -1.31 -11.97 11.51
CA TRP A 310 -1.35 -10.54 11.84
C TRP A 310 -2.68 -9.90 11.47
N LEU A 311 -3.36 -10.39 10.43
CA LEU A 311 -4.72 -9.93 10.13
C LEU A 311 -5.72 -10.42 11.19
N ASP A 312 -5.59 -11.67 11.65
CA ASP A 312 -6.38 -12.16 12.78
C ASP A 312 -6.07 -11.36 14.05
N LEU A 313 -4.79 -11.00 14.27
CA LEU A 313 -4.41 -10.11 15.36
C LEU A 313 -5.20 -8.81 15.33
N SER A 314 -5.13 -8.11 14.19
CA SER A 314 -5.79 -6.82 13.98
C SER A 314 -7.28 -6.88 14.31
N LEU A 315 -7.96 -7.88 13.76
CA LEU A 315 -9.41 -7.99 13.87
C LEU A 315 -9.86 -8.37 15.29
N ARG A 316 -9.13 -9.23 16.04
CA ARG A 316 -9.54 -9.43 17.45
C ARG A 316 -9.21 -8.23 18.33
N LEU A 317 -8.07 -7.53 18.14
CA LEU A 317 -7.77 -6.34 18.93
C LEU A 317 -8.83 -5.25 18.76
N ALA A 318 -9.26 -4.99 17.52
CA ALA A 318 -10.35 -4.04 17.26
C ALA A 318 -11.69 -4.46 17.89
N ARG A 319 -12.02 -5.77 17.84
CA ARG A 319 -13.24 -6.30 18.49
C ARG A 319 -13.17 -6.18 20.02
N GLU A 320 -12.06 -6.58 20.63
CA GLU A 320 -11.85 -6.54 22.08
C GLU A 320 -11.85 -5.10 22.61
N ALA A 321 -11.35 -4.15 21.81
CA ALA A 321 -11.45 -2.73 22.10
C ALA A 321 -12.91 -2.23 22.22
N SER A 322 -13.89 -2.97 21.69
CA SER A 322 -15.33 -2.70 21.87
C SER A 322 -15.76 -1.27 21.46
N GLY A 323 -15.12 -0.75 20.41
CA GLY A 323 -15.32 0.60 19.90
C GLY A 323 -14.60 1.69 20.69
N GLN A 324 -13.65 1.36 21.57
CA GLN A 324 -12.87 2.34 22.35
C GLN A 324 -11.42 2.42 21.84
N PRO A 325 -11.00 3.51 21.17
CA PRO A 325 -9.65 3.64 20.64
C PRO A 325 -8.55 3.54 21.70
N ALA A 326 -8.79 4.06 22.92
CA ALA A 326 -7.83 3.94 24.02
C ALA A 326 -7.49 2.48 24.37
N ARG A 327 -8.48 1.57 24.33
CA ARG A 327 -8.25 0.13 24.57
C ARG A 327 -7.49 -0.53 23.43
N LEU A 328 -7.78 -0.14 22.18
CA LEU A 328 -7.02 -0.63 21.03
C LEU A 328 -5.55 -0.21 21.16
N PHE A 329 -5.29 1.06 21.46
CA PHE A 329 -3.94 1.60 21.57
C PHE A 329 -3.15 0.97 22.73
N GLU A 330 -3.78 0.76 23.88
CA GLU A 330 -3.18 0.03 25.00
C GLU A 330 -2.80 -1.42 24.61
N ALA A 331 -3.67 -2.10 23.86
CA ALA A 331 -3.39 -3.46 23.39
C ALA A 331 -2.27 -3.50 22.32
N LEU A 332 -2.20 -2.50 21.43
CA LEU A 332 -1.11 -2.36 20.47
C LEU A 332 0.23 -2.07 21.15
N GLU A 333 0.24 -1.25 22.20
CA GLU A 333 1.45 -1.05 23.02
C GLU A 333 1.92 -2.34 23.67
N ALA A 334 1.00 -3.09 24.28
CA ALA A 334 1.33 -4.34 24.95
C ALA A 334 1.85 -5.40 23.96
N GLU A 335 1.23 -5.55 22.79
CA GLU A 335 1.68 -6.49 21.77
C GLU A 335 3.08 -6.14 21.24
N PHE A 336 3.30 -4.86 20.93
CA PHE A 336 4.51 -4.40 20.24
C PHE A 336 5.53 -3.78 21.18
N GLU A 337 5.50 -4.06 22.49
CA GLU A 337 6.42 -3.48 23.48
C GLU A 337 7.89 -3.71 23.08
N ARG A 338 8.18 -4.89 22.53
CA ARG A 338 9.54 -5.34 22.16
C ARG A 338 9.77 -5.40 20.65
N THR A 339 8.88 -4.80 19.87
CA THR A 339 8.94 -4.79 18.42
C THR A 339 9.37 -3.41 17.96
N THR A 340 10.31 -3.36 17.02
CA THR A 340 10.65 -2.08 16.40
C THR A 340 9.46 -1.61 15.56
N LYS A 341 9.02 -0.37 15.78
CA LYS A 341 7.71 0.11 15.33
C LYS A 341 7.58 0.23 13.80
N TRP A 342 8.69 0.17 13.07
CA TRP A 342 8.76 0.11 11.61
C TRP A 342 8.91 -1.32 11.04
N GLU A 343 8.78 -2.37 11.86
CA GLU A 343 8.65 -3.74 11.35
C GLU A 343 7.29 -3.96 10.70
N ALA A 344 7.23 -4.60 9.53
CA ALA A 344 6.09 -4.71 8.62
C ALA A 344 4.75 -5.08 9.27
N GLN A 345 4.77 -5.92 10.31
CA GLN A 345 3.57 -6.32 11.04
C GLN A 345 2.91 -5.16 11.79
N VAL A 346 3.67 -4.16 12.22
CA VAL A 346 3.17 -3.06 13.04
C VAL A 346 2.23 -2.16 12.24
N PRO A 347 2.65 -1.50 11.13
CA PRO A 347 1.74 -0.78 10.24
C PRO A 347 0.57 -1.65 9.79
N PHE A 348 0.84 -2.91 9.44
CA PHE A 348 -0.22 -3.84 9.01
C PHE A 348 -1.31 -3.97 10.08
N VAL A 349 -0.93 -4.26 11.33
CA VAL A 349 -1.87 -4.47 12.42
C VAL A 349 -2.59 -3.18 12.80
N VAL A 350 -1.86 -2.07 12.88
CA VAL A 350 -2.43 -0.75 13.18
C VAL A 350 -3.50 -0.37 12.17
N VAL A 351 -3.18 -0.47 10.87
CA VAL A 351 -4.08 -0.05 9.79
C VAL A 351 -5.37 -0.87 9.79
N PHE A 352 -5.28 -2.20 9.77
CA PHE A 352 -6.49 -3.03 9.71
C PHE A 352 -7.30 -2.97 11.02
N SER A 353 -6.65 -2.77 12.17
CA SER A 353 -7.36 -2.54 13.43
C SER A 353 -8.11 -1.20 13.42
N CYS A 354 -7.50 -0.14 12.88
CA CYS A 354 -8.12 1.18 12.77
C CYS A 354 -9.29 1.17 11.79
N PHE A 355 -9.18 0.49 10.64
CA PHE A 355 -10.30 0.32 9.71
C PHE A 355 -11.46 -0.45 10.35
N GLU A 356 -11.18 -1.55 11.06
CA GLU A 356 -12.22 -2.32 11.75
C GLU A 356 -12.89 -1.50 12.88
N LEU A 357 -12.10 -0.82 13.72
CA LEU A 357 -12.61 0.00 14.82
C LEU A 357 -13.43 1.19 14.31
N ALA A 358 -13.03 1.79 13.20
CA ALA A 358 -13.71 2.92 12.56
C ALA A 358 -14.89 2.50 11.67
N ASP A 359 -15.39 1.26 11.77
CA ASP A 359 -16.53 0.79 10.96
C ASP A 359 -16.29 1.04 9.46
N HIS A 360 -15.02 0.90 9.05
CA HIS A 360 -14.48 1.12 7.72
C HIS A 360 -14.66 2.54 7.15
N ASP A 361 -14.93 3.56 7.98
CA ASP A 361 -14.81 4.96 7.56
C ASP A 361 -13.34 5.28 7.25
N PRO A 362 -12.99 5.63 5.99
CA PRO A 362 -11.60 5.70 5.56
C PRO A 362 -10.85 6.88 6.20
N LEU A 363 -11.53 8.00 6.47
CA LEU A 363 -10.89 9.19 7.01
C LEU A 363 -10.78 9.11 8.53
N ALA A 364 -11.76 8.52 9.21
CA ALA A 364 -11.66 8.22 10.63
C ALA A 364 -10.55 7.17 10.88
N ALA A 365 -10.48 6.10 10.08
CA ALA A 365 -9.43 5.10 10.18
C ALA A 365 -8.03 5.72 9.99
N LEU A 366 -7.86 6.55 8.95
CA LEU A 366 -6.62 7.29 8.70
C LEU A 366 -6.25 8.22 9.87
N GLN A 367 -7.23 8.90 10.48
CA GLN A 367 -6.97 9.74 11.65
C GLN A 367 -6.48 8.91 12.85
N LEU A 368 -7.06 7.72 13.08
CA LEU A 368 -6.67 6.86 14.20
C LEU A 368 -5.22 6.36 14.09
N THR A 369 -4.72 6.10 12.87
CA THR A 369 -3.32 5.65 12.70
C THR A 369 -2.31 6.72 13.18
N LEU A 370 -2.69 7.99 13.15
CA LEU A 370 -1.90 9.12 13.67
C LEU A 370 -2.01 9.28 15.20
N GLU A 371 -3.08 8.74 15.79
CA GLU A 371 -3.43 8.95 17.21
C GLU A 371 -2.79 7.89 18.13
N TRP A 372 -2.30 6.77 17.60
CA TRP A 372 -1.49 5.81 18.36
C TRP A 372 -0.06 6.32 18.61
N GLY A 373 0.58 6.93 17.61
CA GLY A 373 1.96 7.44 17.67
C GLY A 373 2.98 6.52 16.98
N HIS A 374 4.26 6.68 17.29
CA HIS A 374 5.40 5.94 16.71
C HIS A 374 5.67 6.26 15.22
N ASP A 375 5.71 5.26 14.35
CA ASP A 375 6.01 5.33 12.91
C ASP A 375 4.78 5.80 12.11
N THR A 376 4.29 7.00 12.48
CA THR A 376 2.96 7.48 12.08
C THR A 376 2.81 7.74 10.58
N ASP A 377 3.87 8.15 9.90
CA ASP A 377 3.90 8.38 8.45
C ASP A 377 3.74 7.07 7.68
N SER A 378 4.48 6.01 8.04
CA SER A 378 4.32 4.68 7.43
C SER A 378 2.90 4.14 7.61
N TYR A 379 2.33 4.26 8.82
CA TYR A 379 0.98 3.73 9.12
C TYR A 379 -0.08 4.46 8.30
N ALA A 380 -0.02 5.80 8.31
CA ALA A 380 -0.95 6.65 7.60
C ALA A 380 -0.78 6.52 6.08
N SER A 381 0.44 6.32 5.59
CA SER A 381 0.75 6.07 4.17
C SER A 381 0.05 4.81 3.65
N VAL A 382 0.10 3.71 4.40
CA VAL A 382 -0.62 2.48 4.03
C VAL A 382 -2.15 2.66 4.14
N ALA A 383 -2.64 3.28 5.21
CA ALA A 383 -4.08 3.54 5.36
C ALA A 383 -4.63 4.45 4.24
N GLY A 384 -3.88 5.50 3.92
CA GLY A 384 -4.19 6.44 2.85
C GLY A 384 -4.17 5.80 1.48
N ALA A 385 -3.27 4.85 1.21
CA ALA A 385 -3.24 4.08 -0.03
C ALA A 385 -4.54 3.27 -0.22
N PHE A 386 -5.01 2.56 0.81
CA PHE A 386 -6.28 1.81 0.74
C PHE A 386 -7.50 2.73 0.62
N ALA A 387 -7.55 3.80 1.42
CA ALA A 387 -8.60 4.80 1.36
C ALA A 387 -8.71 5.40 -0.06
N GLY A 388 -7.58 5.82 -0.63
CA GLY A 388 -7.54 6.36 -1.98
C GLY A 388 -7.84 5.32 -3.07
N ALA A 389 -7.35 4.09 -2.95
CA ALA A 389 -7.63 3.03 -3.91
C ALA A 389 -9.12 2.65 -3.93
N LEU A 390 -9.82 2.70 -2.80
CA LEU A 390 -11.23 2.36 -2.68
C LEU A 390 -12.19 3.51 -3.05
N TYR A 391 -11.80 4.76 -2.82
CA TYR A 391 -12.71 5.92 -2.95
C TYR A 391 -12.32 6.93 -4.03
N GLY A 392 -11.12 6.83 -4.59
CA GLY A 392 -10.59 7.80 -5.55
C GLY A 392 -9.95 9.02 -4.89
N ALA A 393 -9.31 9.88 -5.69
CA ALA A 393 -8.59 11.06 -5.18
C ALA A 393 -9.52 12.09 -4.55
N ASN A 394 -10.77 12.14 -5.02
CA ASN A 394 -11.80 13.06 -4.52
C ASN A 394 -12.31 12.73 -3.10
N LEU A 395 -11.82 11.63 -2.48
CA LEU A 395 -12.03 11.39 -1.05
C LEU A 395 -11.38 12.49 -0.20
N PHE A 396 -10.20 12.96 -0.59
CA PHE A 396 -9.40 13.88 0.21
C PHE A 396 -9.78 15.32 -0.09
N ALA A 397 -10.01 16.10 0.97
CA ALA A 397 -10.32 17.52 0.83
C ALA A 397 -9.15 18.28 0.17
N PRO A 398 -9.41 19.39 -0.55
CA PRO A 398 -8.36 20.20 -1.17
C PRO A 398 -7.29 20.69 -0.17
N THR A 399 -7.67 20.89 1.09
CA THR A 399 -6.77 21.29 2.19
C THR A 399 -5.72 20.23 2.54
N LEU A 400 -5.97 18.95 2.22
CA LEU A 400 -5.01 17.87 2.34
C LEU A 400 -4.29 17.61 1.01
N LEU A 401 -5.03 17.66 -0.10
CA LEU A 401 -4.51 17.29 -1.41
C LEU A 401 -3.55 18.33 -2.00
N GLN A 402 -3.93 19.61 -2.00
CA GLN A 402 -3.19 20.66 -2.71
C GLN A 402 -1.80 20.92 -2.11
N PRO A 403 -1.61 21.00 -0.78
CA PRO A 403 -0.28 21.22 -0.22
C PRO A 403 0.68 20.07 -0.56
N VAL A 404 0.22 18.81 -0.48
CA VAL A 404 1.04 17.63 -0.82
C VAL A 404 1.45 17.64 -2.30
N VAL A 405 0.52 17.89 -3.21
CA VAL A 405 0.83 18.02 -4.65
C VAL A 405 1.82 19.17 -4.89
N ALA A 406 1.62 20.32 -4.25
CA ALA A 406 2.52 21.46 -4.38
C ALA A 406 3.93 21.17 -3.86
N ARG A 407 4.06 20.43 -2.74
CA ARG A 407 5.34 20.01 -2.18
C ARG A 407 6.04 18.94 -3.01
N LEU A 408 5.33 17.92 -3.49
CA LEU A 408 5.88 16.95 -4.43
C LEU A 408 6.46 17.60 -5.69
N HIS A 409 5.72 18.53 -6.28
CA HIS A 409 6.18 19.27 -7.46
C HIS A 409 7.39 20.16 -7.11
N ALA A 410 7.29 20.98 -6.07
CA ALA A 410 8.31 21.96 -5.76
C ALA A 410 9.59 21.37 -5.16
N ASP A 411 9.50 20.24 -4.45
CA ASP A 411 10.65 19.62 -3.76
C ASP A 411 11.28 18.49 -4.58
N HIS A 412 10.48 17.78 -5.39
CA HIS A 412 10.95 16.60 -6.13
C HIS A 412 10.70 16.66 -7.64
N GLY A 413 10.02 17.70 -8.14
CA GLY A 413 9.71 17.84 -9.57
C GLY A 413 8.70 16.80 -10.07
N ILE A 414 7.86 16.28 -9.17
CA ILE A 414 6.91 15.21 -9.48
C ILE A 414 5.52 15.80 -9.73
N ASP A 415 4.97 15.51 -10.91
CA ASP A 415 3.56 15.71 -11.21
C ASP A 415 2.79 14.41 -11.00
N LEU A 416 1.98 14.36 -9.95
CA LEU A 416 1.25 13.16 -9.57
C LEU A 416 0.17 12.76 -10.58
N GLU A 417 -0.40 13.71 -11.31
CA GLU A 417 -1.39 13.43 -12.36
C GLU A 417 -0.69 12.75 -13.55
N GLU A 418 0.50 13.22 -13.93
CA GLU A 418 1.31 12.57 -14.96
C GLU A 418 1.72 11.14 -14.56
N GLU A 419 2.15 10.94 -13.32
CA GLU A 419 2.51 9.62 -12.78
C GLU A 419 1.30 8.67 -12.73
N SER A 420 0.13 9.17 -12.32
CA SER A 420 -1.11 8.38 -12.30
C SER A 420 -1.49 7.91 -13.71
N ARG A 421 -1.44 8.81 -14.70
CA ARG A 421 -1.70 8.48 -16.11
C ARG A 421 -0.63 7.55 -16.66
N PHE A 422 0.62 7.70 -16.23
CA PHE A 422 1.70 6.81 -16.62
C PHE A 422 1.43 5.38 -16.17
N LEU A 423 1.13 5.15 -14.89
CA LEU A 423 0.77 3.83 -14.37
C LEU A 423 -0.45 3.23 -15.07
N ALA A 424 -1.50 4.03 -15.28
CA ALA A 424 -2.70 3.58 -15.98
C ALA A 424 -2.38 3.10 -17.42
N ARG A 425 -1.56 3.84 -18.17
CA ARG A 425 -1.10 3.44 -19.51
C ARG A 425 -0.28 2.15 -19.49
N LEU A 426 0.57 1.96 -18.47
CA LEU A 426 1.34 0.72 -18.33
C LEU A 426 0.42 -0.46 -18.00
N ALA A 427 -0.60 -0.27 -17.15
CA ALA A 427 -1.58 -1.29 -16.83
C ALA A 427 -2.35 -1.77 -18.07
N GLU A 428 -2.80 -0.84 -18.93
CA GLU A 428 -3.46 -1.17 -20.20
C GLU A 428 -2.55 -1.95 -21.16
N ARG A 429 -1.28 -1.58 -21.25
CA ARG A 429 -0.28 -2.33 -22.03
C ARG A 429 -0.01 -3.70 -21.41
N GLY A 430 -0.07 -3.81 -20.09
CA GLY A 430 0.14 -5.04 -19.33
C GLY A 430 -1.03 -6.01 -19.31
N ALA A 431 -2.23 -5.54 -19.56
CA ALA A 431 -3.35 -6.40 -19.92
C ALA A 431 -3.12 -7.08 -21.28
N ARG A 432 -2.27 -6.51 -22.15
CA ARG A 432 -1.99 -7.02 -23.52
C ARG A 432 -0.70 -7.84 -23.62
N ARG A 433 0.20 -7.79 -22.63
CA ARG A 433 1.49 -8.52 -22.53
C ARG A 433 1.86 -8.72 -21.05
N THR A 434 2.51 -9.80 -20.63
CA THR A 434 2.93 -9.94 -19.21
C THR A 434 4.07 -8.97 -18.85
N TRP A 435 3.79 -7.98 -17.98
CA TRP A 435 4.74 -6.94 -17.52
C TRP A 435 5.69 -7.36 -16.40
N VAL A 436 5.63 -8.61 -15.96
CA VAL A 436 6.60 -9.21 -15.05
C VAL A 436 6.89 -10.60 -15.57
N LYS A 437 8.14 -10.84 -16.01
CA LYS A 437 8.54 -12.17 -16.47
C LYS A 437 8.42 -13.19 -15.33
N ARG A 438 8.07 -14.42 -15.69
CA ARG A 438 7.90 -15.54 -14.75
C ARG A 438 9.17 -15.84 -13.99
#